data_AF-A0A8X8M277-F1
#
_entry.id   AF-A0A8X8M277-F1
#
_cell.length_a   1.000
_cell.length_b   1.000
_cell.length_c   1.000
_cell.angle_alpha   90.00
_cell.angle_beta   90.00
_cell.angle_gamma   90.00
#
_symmetry.space_group_name_H-M   'P 1'
#
loop_
_entity.id
_entity.type
_entity.pdbx_description
1 polymer ?
#
loop_
_entity_poly.entity_id
_entity_poly.type
_entity_poly.pdbx_seq_one_letter_code
_entity_poly.pdbx_strand_id
1 'polypeptide(L)'
;MMSNLFSVFDPSTSTPGMSLNWLSTILGLLMIPTSLWLIPSRHTTLWNTAMMTLHKEFKTLVGSKNKSKGSTLIFVSLFSLIMFNNFLGLFPYIFTSTSHLAMNLTLALPLWGSFMMFGWINNMNHMFEHLVPQGTPTILMPFMVCIETISNLIRPGTLAVRLTANMIAGHLLLTLLGNTGPSMNLTLLSLLVIAQILLLILESAVAIIQAYVFAVLSTLYSSEVN
;
A
#
# COMPACT_ATOMS: atom_id res chain seq x y z
N MET A 1 29.71 15.12 1.45
CA MET A 1 29.26 13.73 1.30
C MET A 1 28.07 13.52 2.21
N MET A 2 26.92 13.02 1.72
CA MET A 2 25.92 12.46 2.63
C MET A 2 26.62 11.35 3.43
N SER A 3 26.60 11.45 4.75
CA SER A 3 27.35 10.55 5.62
C SER A 3 26.82 9.11 5.60
N ASN A 4 25.57 8.88 5.15
CA ASN A 4 24.97 7.55 4.97
C ASN A 4 23.85 7.61 3.92
N LEU A 5 23.74 6.61 3.02
CA LEU A 5 22.63 6.48 2.06
C LEU A 5 21.25 6.43 2.74
N PHE A 6 21.20 5.91 3.96
CA PHE A 6 19.97 5.77 4.73
C PHE A 6 19.49 7.08 5.37
N SER A 7 20.27 8.16 5.32
CA SER A 7 19.84 9.45 5.89
C SER A 7 18.60 10.02 5.21
N VAL A 8 18.25 9.55 4.02
CA VAL A 8 17.02 9.94 3.33
C VAL A 8 15.76 9.38 4.01
N PHE A 9 15.91 8.29 4.77
CA PHE A 9 14.83 7.68 5.53
C PHE A 9 14.77 8.17 6.99
N ASP A 10 15.63 9.10 7.41
CA ASP A 10 15.60 9.59 8.79
C ASP A 10 14.41 10.55 9.00
N PRO A 11 13.51 10.25 9.96
CA PRO A 11 12.32 11.07 10.20
C PRO A 11 12.61 12.36 10.99
N SER A 12 13.80 12.49 11.60
CA SER A 12 14.19 13.64 12.42
C SER A 12 14.64 14.80 11.55
N THR A 13 14.06 15.99 11.76
CA THR A 13 14.58 17.22 11.17
C THR A 13 15.70 17.82 12.02
N SER A 14 16.50 18.72 11.42
CA SER A 14 17.59 19.44 12.09
C SER A 14 17.13 20.35 13.24
N THR A 15 15.83 20.60 13.38
CA THR A 15 15.25 21.25 14.56
C THR A 15 15.15 20.26 15.73
N PRO A 16 15.68 20.61 16.91
CA PRO A 16 15.72 19.68 18.04
C PRO A 16 14.30 19.28 18.47
N GLY A 17 14.00 17.98 18.39
CA GLY A 17 12.82 17.37 19.00
C GLY A 17 11.56 17.25 18.13
N MET A 18 11.53 17.75 16.90
CA MET A 18 10.37 17.59 16.01
C MET A 18 10.67 16.66 14.84
N SER A 19 9.82 15.65 14.61
CA SER A 19 9.87 14.77 13.44
C SER A 19 8.95 15.31 12.34
N LEU A 20 9.30 16.47 11.77
CA LEU A 20 8.48 17.18 10.78
C LEU A 20 8.33 16.44 9.45
N ASN A 21 9.22 15.49 9.14
CA ASN A 21 9.16 14.71 7.90
C ASN A 21 7.86 13.90 7.76
N TRP A 22 7.23 13.52 8.88
CA TRP A 22 5.92 12.86 8.87
C TRP A 22 4.80 13.72 8.29
N LEU A 23 4.96 15.05 8.21
CA LEU A 23 4.01 15.95 7.56
C LEU A 23 3.79 15.58 6.07
N SER A 24 4.74 14.88 5.43
CA SER A 24 4.58 14.42 4.04
C SER A 24 3.35 13.52 3.85
N THR A 25 2.96 12.75 4.88
CA THR A 25 1.73 11.94 4.86
C THR A 25 0.47 12.80 4.64
N ILE A 26 0.45 13.99 5.22
CA ILE A 26 -0.68 14.92 5.16
C ILE A 26 -0.72 15.62 3.80
N LEU A 27 0.45 15.89 3.21
CA LEU A 27 0.55 16.49 1.87
C LEU A 27 -0.14 15.61 0.81
N GLY A 28 -0.07 14.28 0.93
CA GLY A 28 -0.77 13.35 0.03
C GLY A 28 -2.28 13.52 0.02
N LEU A 29 -2.87 13.85 1.17
CA LEU A 29 -4.32 14.04 1.29
C LEU A 29 -4.79 15.34 0.62
N LEU A 30 -3.95 16.39 0.60
CA LEU A 30 -4.29 17.66 -0.04
C LEU A 30 -4.40 17.57 -1.57
N MET A 31 -3.82 16.52 -2.18
CA MET A 31 -3.91 16.29 -3.63
C MET A 31 -5.28 15.76 -4.07
N ILE A 32 -6.14 15.35 -3.13
CA ILE A 32 -7.49 14.90 -3.44
C ILE A 32 -8.34 16.12 -3.84
N PRO A 33 -8.91 16.15 -5.05
CA PRO A 33 -9.62 17.33 -5.53
C PRO A 33 -10.97 17.47 -4.81
N THR A 34 -11.18 18.61 -4.14
CA THR A 34 -12.44 18.91 -3.43
C THR A 34 -13.51 19.44 -4.39
N SER A 35 -14.73 18.91 -4.30
CA SER A 35 -15.89 19.43 -5.05
C SER A 35 -16.56 20.59 -4.30
N LEU A 36 -16.05 21.81 -4.48
CA LEU A 36 -16.66 23.02 -3.91
C LEU A 36 -17.78 23.61 -4.79
N TRP A 37 -17.78 23.30 -6.10
CA TRP A 37 -18.66 23.90 -7.10
C TRP A 37 -19.66 22.87 -7.65
N LEU A 38 -20.87 23.33 -8.00
CA LEU A 38 -21.94 22.49 -8.55
C LEU A 38 -21.56 21.84 -9.90
N ILE A 39 -20.75 22.55 -10.70
CA ILE A 39 -20.14 22.00 -11.92
C ILE A 39 -18.73 21.52 -11.56
N PRO A 40 -18.43 20.21 -11.71
CA PRO A 40 -17.11 19.69 -11.38
C PRO A 40 -16.05 20.19 -12.36
N SER A 41 -14.85 20.50 -11.84
CA SER A 41 -13.65 20.76 -12.65
C SER A 41 -13.18 19.49 -13.37
N ARG A 42 -12.39 19.64 -14.46
CA ARG A 42 -11.82 18.51 -15.21
C ARG A 42 -11.01 17.53 -14.33
N HIS A 43 -10.33 18.05 -13.30
CA HIS A 43 -9.61 17.21 -12.36
C HIS A 43 -10.55 16.43 -11.44
N THR A 44 -11.60 17.07 -10.91
CA THR A 44 -12.62 16.37 -10.12
C THR A 44 -13.40 15.34 -10.94
N THR A 45 -13.68 15.59 -12.23
CA THR A 45 -14.34 14.59 -13.08
C THR A 45 -13.46 13.38 -13.35
N LEU A 46 -12.18 13.58 -13.66
CA LEU A 46 -11.21 12.48 -13.82
C LEU A 46 -11.14 11.63 -12.54
N TRP A 47 -10.99 12.29 -11.38
CA TRP A 47 -10.96 11.61 -10.09
C TRP A 47 -12.23 10.83 -9.81
N ASN A 48 -13.40 11.43 -10.02
CA ASN A 48 -14.69 10.76 -9.81
C ASN A 48 -14.85 9.55 -10.74
N THR A 49 -14.40 9.63 -12.00
CA THR A 49 -14.45 8.48 -12.90
C THR A 49 -13.55 7.34 -12.43
N ALA A 50 -12.33 7.64 -11.94
CA ALA A 50 -11.42 6.64 -11.40
C ALA A 50 -11.95 6.00 -10.10
N MET A 51 -12.53 6.79 -9.20
CA MET A 51 -13.15 6.25 -7.98
C MET A 51 -14.36 5.37 -8.28
N MET A 52 -15.16 5.74 -9.30
CA MET A 52 -16.33 4.96 -9.71
C MET A 52 -15.97 3.63 -10.38
N THR A 53 -14.88 3.56 -11.16
CA THR A 53 -14.41 2.29 -11.73
C THR A 53 -13.90 1.37 -10.63
N LEU A 54 -13.07 1.87 -9.71
CA LEU A 54 -12.59 1.10 -8.55
C LEU A 54 -13.75 0.60 -7.67
N HIS A 55 -14.76 1.43 -7.42
CA HIS A 55 -15.94 1.01 -6.68
C HIS A 55 -16.67 -0.16 -7.37
N LYS A 56 -16.79 -0.15 -8.71
CA LYS A 56 -17.40 -1.26 -9.45
C LYS A 56 -16.59 -2.55 -9.30
N GLU A 57 -15.27 -2.48 -9.43
CA GLU A 57 -14.38 -3.64 -9.26
C GLU A 57 -14.42 -4.21 -7.83
N PHE A 58 -14.36 -3.36 -6.80
CA PHE A 58 -14.47 -3.86 -5.43
C PHE A 58 -15.85 -4.42 -5.12
N LYS A 59 -16.90 -3.86 -5.73
CA LYS A 59 -18.26 -4.38 -5.60
C LYS A 59 -18.43 -5.75 -6.27
N THR A 60 -17.74 -6.01 -7.39
CA THR A 60 -17.76 -7.36 -8.00
C THR A 60 -17.04 -8.37 -7.11
N LEU A 61 -15.91 -8.00 -6.52
CA LEU A 61 -15.12 -8.86 -5.63
C LEU A 61 -15.83 -9.22 -4.32
N VAL A 62 -16.53 -8.27 -3.69
CA VAL A 62 -17.28 -8.52 -2.44
C VAL A 62 -18.51 -9.41 -2.65
N GLY A 63 -18.98 -9.53 -3.90
CA GLY A 63 -20.11 -10.39 -4.26
C GLY A 63 -21.49 -9.82 -3.89
N SER A 64 -22.51 -10.29 -4.61
CA SER A 64 -23.92 -9.84 -4.49
C SER A 64 -24.58 -10.20 -3.15
N LYS A 65 -23.94 -11.04 -2.32
CA LYS A 65 -24.65 -11.80 -1.28
C LYS A 65 -25.05 -11.04 -0.02
N ASN A 66 -24.48 -9.88 0.37
CA ASN A 66 -25.13 -8.99 1.37
C ASN A 66 -24.49 -7.59 1.59
N LYS A 67 -25.32 -6.55 1.35
CA LYS A 67 -25.73 -5.43 2.25
C LYS A 67 -24.78 -4.48 2.99
N SER A 68 -23.45 -4.57 2.92
CA SER A 68 -22.64 -3.47 3.49
C SER A 68 -22.54 -2.29 2.52
N LYS A 69 -23.55 -1.39 2.55
CA LYS A 69 -23.66 -0.19 1.67
C LYS A 69 -22.49 0.82 1.75
N GLY A 70 -21.40 0.51 2.44
CA GLY A 70 -20.22 1.37 2.58
C GLY A 70 -18.88 0.64 2.69
N SER A 71 -18.81 -0.69 2.62
CA SER A 71 -17.52 -1.42 2.76
C SER A 71 -16.53 -1.02 1.67
N THR A 72 -17.02 -0.88 0.45
CA THR A 72 -16.24 -0.39 -0.70
C THR A 72 -15.62 1.00 -0.49
N LEU A 73 -16.21 1.87 0.35
CA LEU A 73 -15.67 3.21 0.60
C LEU A 73 -14.31 3.14 1.31
N ILE A 74 -14.17 2.24 2.30
CA ILE A 74 -12.93 2.07 3.06
C ILE A 74 -11.81 1.65 2.09
N PHE A 75 -12.07 0.66 1.23
CA PHE A 75 -11.08 0.18 0.27
C PHE A 75 -10.68 1.23 -0.78
N VAL A 76 -11.66 2.01 -1.28
CA VAL A 76 -11.37 3.13 -2.20
C VAL A 76 -10.54 4.22 -1.51
N SER A 77 -10.83 4.53 -0.25
CA SER A 77 -10.07 5.53 0.52
C SER A 77 -8.65 5.08 0.87
N LEU A 78 -8.45 3.79 1.13
CA LEU A 78 -7.13 3.22 1.38
C LEU A 78 -6.29 3.23 0.10
N PHE A 79 -6.89 2.85 -1.02
CA PHE A 79 -6.25 2.92 -2.32
C PHE A 79 -5.76 4.36 -2.61
N SER A 80 -6.63 5.36 -2.45
CA SER A 80 -6.26 6.75 -2.74
C SER A 80 -5.15 7.26 -1.81
N LEU A 81 -5.24 6.99 -0.51
CA LEU A 81 -4.22 7.40 0.48
C LEU A 81 -2.84 6.81 0.16
N ILE A 82 -2.78 5.52 -0.15
CA ILE A 82 -1.51 4.84 -0.45
C ILE A 82 -0.95 5.31 -1.78
N MET A 83 -1.79 5.43 -2.81
CA MET A 83 -1.40 5.87 -4.15
C MET A 83 -0.76 7.27 -4.11
N PHE A 84 -1.38 8.24 -3.45
CA PHE A 84 -0.83 9.60 -3.38
C PHE A 84 0.46 9.68 -2.58
N ASN A 85 0.57 8.96 -1.45
CA ASN A 85 1.80 8.96 -0.66
C ASN A 85 2.96 8.30 -1.40
N ASN A 86 2.71 7.20 -2.12
CA ASN A 86 3.74 6.56 -2.94
C ASN A 86 4.17 7.45 -4.10
N PHE A 87 3.23 8.09 -4.79
CA PHE A 87 3.54 8.98 -5.90
C PHE A 87 4.31 10.22 -5.44
N LEU A 88 3.92 10.83 -4.31
CA LEU A 88 4.67 11.94 -3.72
C LEU A 88 6.09 11.55 -3.34
N GLY A 89 6.27 10.32 -2.86
CA GLY A 89 7.57 9.80 -2.48
C GLY A 89 8.57 9.61 -3.63
N LEU A 90 8.12 9.64 -4.89
CA LEU A 90 9.01 9.57 -6.06
C LEU A 90 9.62 10.92 -6.44
N PHE A 91 9.07 12.03 -5.94
CA PHE A 91 9.65 13.34 -6.20
C PHE A 91 10.94 13.56 -5.40
N PRO A 92 11.92 14.28 -5.99
CA PRO A 92 13.18 14.53 -5.32
C PRO A 92 12.96 15.32 -4.02
N TYR A 93 13.69 14.93 -2.97
CA TYR A 93 13.69 15.56 -1.64
C TYR A 93 12.39 15.44 -0.83
N ILE A 94 11.39 14.69 -1.31
CA ILE A 94 10.19 14.39 -0.52
C ILE A 94 10.43 13.13 0.31
N PHE A 95 10.20 13.24 1.62
CA PHE A 95 10.27 12.09 2.52
C PHE A 95 9.15 11.08 2.24
N THR A 96 9.54 9.84 1.95
CA THR A 96 8.63 8.72 1.64
C THR A 96 8.08 8.10 2.91
N SER A 97 6.93 8.55 3.38
CA SER A 97 6.30 8.02 4.60
C SER A 97 5.95 6.53 4.54
N THR A 98 5.67 6.01 3.34
CA THR A 98 5.33 4.60 3.08
C THR A 98 6.52 3.65 3.07
N SER A 99 7.76 4.17 3.13
CA SER A 99 8.96 3.35 3.31
C SER A 99 9.06 2.78 4.72
N HIS A 100 8.49 3.44 5.72
CA HIS A 100 8.52 2.96 7.10
C HIS A 100 7.48 1.88 7.35
N LEU A 101 7.94 0.73 7.85
CA LEU A 101 7.08 -0.39 8.23
C LEU A 101 6.03 0.01 9.25
N ALA A 102 6.36 0.93 10.16
CA ALA A 102 5.42 1.45 11.14
C ALA A 102 4.14 2.01 10.47
N MET A 103 4.25 2.79 9.39
CA MET A 103 3.09 3.38 8.71
C MET A 103 2.22 2.33 8.00
N ASN A 104 2.85 1.38 7.31
CA ASN A 104 2.10 0.37 6.57
C ASN A 104 1.45 -0.65 7.50
N LEU A 105 2.11 -0.96 8.62
CA LEU A 105 1.59 -1.86 9.63
C LEU A 105 0.42 -1.23 10.41
N THR A 106 0.47 0.07 10.70
CA THR A 106 -0.66 0.79 11.31
C THR A 106 -1.87 0.89 10.40
N LEU A 107 -1.70 0.84 9.07
CA LEU A 107 -2.82 0.70 8.13
C LEU A 107 -3.33 -0.75 8.07
N ALA A 108 -2.44 -1.74 7.97
CA ALA A 108 -2.82 -3.14 7.73
C ALA A 108 -3.38 -3.87 8.96
N LEU A 109 -2.79 -3.68 10.15
CA LEU A 109 -3.20 -4.40 11.37
C LEU A 109 -4.64 -4.07 11.81
N PRO A 110 -5.08 -2.79 11.88
CA PRO A 110 -6.45 -2.49 12.29
C PRO A 110 -7.49 -3.01 11.30
N LEU A 111 -7.21 -2.95 9.99
CA LEU A 111 -8.08 -3.53 8.97
C LEU A 111 -8.25 -5.03 9.18
N TRP A 112 -7.14 -5.76 9.24
CA TRP A 112 -7.17 -7.21 9.47
C TRP A 112 -7.82 -7.57 10.81
N GLY A 113 -7.48 -6.85 11.88
CA GLY A 113 -8.04 -7.07 13.21
C GLY A 113 -9.55 -6.85 13.23
N SER A 114 -10.06 -5.84 12.52
CA SER A 114 -11.50 -5.59 12.40
C SER A 114 -12.22 -6.73 11.68
N PHE A 115 -11.63 -7.30 10.63
CA PHE A 115 -12.22 -8.44 9.91
C PHE A 115 -12.23 -9.69 10.78
N MET A 116 -11.13 -10.00 11.47
CA MET A 116 -11.09 -11.14 12.38
C MET A 116 -12.13 -11.01 13.49
N MET A 117 -12.21 -9.86 14.16
CA MET A 117 -13.24 -9.63 15.19
C MET A 117 -14.65 -9.79 14.62
N PHE A 118 -14.93 -9.29 13.42
CA PHE A 118 -16.22 -9.47 12.76
C PHE A 118 -16.55 -10.95 12.49
N GLY A 119 -15.59 -11.71 11.98
CA GLY A 119 -15.76 -13.15 11.72
C GLY A 119 -16.06 -13.95 12.99
N TRP A 120 -15.36 -13.62 14.08
CA TRP A 120 -15.52 -14.29 15.39
C TRP A 120 -16.85 -13.97 16.05
N ILE A 121 -17.42 -12.80 15.81
CA ILE A 121 -18.71 -12.45 16.42
C ILE A 121 -19.88 -13.02 15.62
N ASN A 122 -19.83 -12.95 14.29
CA ASN A 122 -21.01 -13.25 13.46
C ASN A 122 -21.07 -14.71 13.00
N ASN A 123 -19.94 -15.30 12.59
CA ASN A 123 -19.92 -16.59 11.90
C ASN A 123 -18.84 -17.54 12.48
N MET A 124 -18.96 -17.87 13.77
CA MET A 124 -18.00 -18.75 14.46
C MET A 124 -17.79 -20.10 13.75
N ASN A 125 -18.87 -20.80 13.39
CA ASN A 125 -18.76 -22.12 12.78
C ASN A 125 -18.09 -22.09 11.40
N HIS A 126 -18.47 -21.12 10.56
CA HIS A 126 -17.90 -20.96 9.22
C HIS A 126 -16.39 -20.71 9.26
N MET A 127 -15.92 -19.98 10.27
CA MET A 127 -14.50 -19.69 10.39
C MET A 127 -13.69 -20.84 10.97
N PHE A 128 -14.27 -21.66 11.85
CA PHE A 128 -13.64 -22.92 12.23
C PHE A 128 -13.57 -23.89 11.05
N GLU A 129 -14.59 -23.92 10.19
CA GLU A 129 -14.56 -24.70 8.94
C GLU A 129 -13.48 -24.19 7.98
N HIS A 130 -13.27 -22.88 7.87
CA HIS A 130 -12.21 -22.31 7.02
C HIS A 130 -10.79 -22.72 7.46
N LEU A 131 -10.57 -23.06 8.74
CA LEU A 131 -9.27 -23.51 9.23
C LEU A 131 -8.88 -24.92 8.73
N VAL A 132 -9.83 -25.70 8.22
CA VAL A 132 -9.59 -27.06 7.74
C VAL A 132 -9.96 -27.15 6.25
N PRO A 133 -8.99 -27.33 5.34
CA PRO A 133 -9.32 -27.52 3.94
C PRO A 133 -10.11 -28.82 3.75
N GLN A 134 -11.16 -28.74 2.91
CA GLN A 134 -12.03 -29.87 2.61
C GLN A 134 -11.23 -31.02 1.97
N GLY A 135 -11.41 -32.24 2.48
CA GLY A 135 -10.78 -33.45 1.94
C GLY A 135 -9.43 -33.83 2.57
N THR A 136 -9.04 -33.23 3.70
CA THR A 136 -7.83 -33.65 4.42
C THR A 136 -8.03 -34.94 5.22
N PRO A 137 -7.07 -35.89 5.18
CA PRO A 137 -7.13 -37.12 5.97
C PRO A 137 -7.00 -36.80 7.48
N THR A 138 -7.69 -37.58 8.32
CA THR A 138 -7.87 -37.28 9.75
C THR A 138 -6.56 -37.14 10.55
N ILE A 139 -5.50 -37.86 10.16
CA ILE A 139 -4.19 -37.78 10.81
C ILE A 139 -3.50 -36.42 10.59
N LEU A 140 -3.69 -35.77 9.43
CA LEU A 140 -3.01 -34.51 9.09
C LEU A 140 -3.80 -33.25 9.50
N MET A 141 -5.06 -33.40 9.91
CA MET A 141 -5.93 -32.29 10.31
C MET A 141 -5.30 -31.34 11.34
N PRO A 142 -4.72 -31.80 12.48
CA PRO A 142 -4.18 -30.87 13.48
C PRO A 142 -2.99 -30.05 12.97
N PHE A 143 -2.17 -30.62 12.08
CA PHE A 143 -1.04 -29.90 11.50
C PHE A 143 -1.47 -28.83 10.49
N MET A 144 -2.51 -29.12 9.69
CA MET A 144 -3.07 -28.16 8.73
C MET A 144 -3.69 -26.95 9.44
N VAL A 145 -4.41 -27.16 10.54
CA VAL A 145 -4.96 -26.05 11.34
C VAL A 145 -3.85 -25.14 11.86
N CYS A 146 -2.75 -25.69 12.36
CA CYS A 146 -1.60 -24.89 12.79
C CYS A 146 -1.03 -24.04 11.64
N ILE A 147 -0.89 -24.59 10.44
CA ILE A 147 -0.39 -23.82 9.29
C ILE A 147 -1.36 -22.71 8.90
N GLU A 148 -2.67 -22.99 8.85
CA GLU A 148 -3.65 -21.99 8.42
C GLU A 148 -3.79 -20.86 9.46
N THR A 149 -3.71 -21.17 10.76
CA THR A 149 -3.66 -20.13 11.81
C THR A 149 -2.44 -19.22 11.66
N ILE A 150 -1.25 -19.79 11.36
CA ILE A 150 -0.02 -19.02 11.12
C ILE A 150 -0.16 -18.18 9.83
N SER A 151 -0.69 -18.76 8.75
CA SER A 151 -0.97 -18.08 7.47
C SER A 151 -1.87 -16.85 7.68
N ASN A 152 -2.93 -17.01 8.46
CA ASN A 152 -3.86 -15.94 8.77
C ASN A 152 -3.19 -14.78 9.56
N LEU A 153 -2.32 -15.11 10.53
CA LEU A 153 -1.56 -14.10 11.30
C LEU A 153 -0.50 -13.36 10.47
N ILE A 154 0.13 -14.04 9.50
CA ILE A 154 1.19 -13.47 8.65
C ILE A 154 0.62 -12.53 7.58
N ARG A 155 -0.65 -12.70 7.21
CA ARG A 155 -1.37 -11.94 6.18
C ARG A 155 -1.20 -10.41 6.26
N PRO A 156 -1.50 -9.70 7.37
CA PRO A 156 -1.29 -8.25 7.46
C PRO A 156 0.20 -7.87 7.38
N GLY A 157 1.09 -8.72 7.90
CA GLY A 157 2.54 -8.51 7.83
C GLY A 157 3.05 -8.54 6.39
N THR A 158 2.64 -9.54 5.60
CA THR A 158 3.06 -9.65 4.20
C THR A 158 2.58 -8.49 3.33
N LEU A 159 1.36 -7.98 3.58
CA LEU A 159 0.84 -6.77 2.94
C LEU A 159 1.71 -5.54 3.25
N ALA A 160 2.01 -5.31 4.54
CA ALA A 160 2.79 -4.15 4.97
C ALA A 160 4.23 -4.20 4.46
N VAL A 161 4.89 -5.36 4.59
CA VAL A 161 6.28 -5.57 4.15
C VAL A 161 6.42 -5.42 2.63
N ARG A 162 5.44 -5.90 1.86
CA ARG A 162 5.44 -5.75 0.40
C ARG A 162 5.50 -4.29 -0.01
N LEU A 163 4.69 -3.44 0.63
CA LEU A 163 4.65 -2.03 0.30
C LEU A 163 5.93 -1.31 0.72
N THR A 164 6.46 -1.58 1.92
CA THR A 164 7.72 -0.98 2.37
C THR A 164 8.90 -1.38 1.51
N ALA A 165 9.02 -2.67 1.19
CA ALA A 165 10.19 -3.20 0.50
C ALA A 165 10.33 -2.60 -0.90
N ASN A 166 9.21 -2.48 -1.63
CA ASN A 166 9.22 -1.88 -2.96
C ASN A 166 9.58 -0.39 -2.91
N MET A 167 9.01 0.38 -1.98
CA MET A 167 9.32 1.81 -1.86
C MET A 167 10.76 2.07 -1.39
N ILE A 168 11.29 1.26 -0.46
CA ILE A 168 12.69 1.35 -0.01
C ILE A 168 13.63 0.98 -1.15
N ALA A 169 13.40 -0.16 -1.81
CA ALA A 169 14.28 -0.68 -2.85
C ALA A 169 14.39 0.29 -4.04
N GLY A 170 13.25 0.80 -4.53
CA GLY A 170 13.22 1.76 -5.63
C GLY A 170 13.97 3.04 -5.32
N HIS A 171 13.71 3.63 -4.15
CA HIS A 171 14.39 4.86 -3.73
C HIS A 171 15.89 4.65 -3.48
N LEU A 172 16.28 3.53 -2.87
CA LEU A 172 17.69 3.20 -2.63
C LEU A 172 18.42 2.99 -3.97
N LEU A 173 17.79 2.32 -4.93
CA LEU A 173 18.38 2.09 -6.25
C LEU A 173 18.52 3.42 -7.03
N LEU A 174 17.50 4.29 -7.02
CA LEU A 174 17.58 5.63 -7.62
C LEU A 174 18.72 6.48 -7.03
N THR A 175 18.89 6.46 -5.71
CA THR A 175 19.95 7.23 -5.02
C THR A 175 21.34 6.66 -5.28
N LEU A 176 21.51 5.33 -5.33
CA LEU A 176 22.78 4.69 -5.68
C LEU A 176 23.22 5.07 -7.10
N LEU A 177 22.33 4.91 -8.09
CA LEU A 177 22.63 5.27 -9.48
C LEU A 177 22.95 6.77 -9.60
N GLY A 178 22.15 7.63 -8.96
CA GLY A 178 22.38 9.08 -8.95
C GLY A 178 23.73 9.47 -8.35
N ASN A 179 24.15 8.83 -7.25
CA ASN A 179 25.43 9.12 -6.59
C ASN A 179 26.65 8.69 -7.41
N THR A 180 26.52 7.68 -8.29
CA THR A 180 27.60 7.28 -9.20
C THR A 180 27.75 8.21 -10.40
N GLY A 181 26.72 8.99 -10.74
CA GLY A 181 26.70 9.92 -11.87
C GLY A 181 27.88 10.89 -11.97
N PRO A 182 28.25 11.65 -10.92
CA PRO A 182 29.33 12.64 -11.00
C PRO A 182 30.73 12.04 -11.20
N SER A 183 30.92 10.75 -10.94
CA SER A 183 32.22 10.07 -11.13
C SER A 183 32.43 9.47 -12.53
N MET A 184 31.42 9.52 -13.40
CA MET A 184 31.43 8.81 -14.69
C MET A 184 31.81 9.73 -15.87
N ASN A 185 32.38 9.13 -16.91
CA ASN A 185 32.67 9.82 -18.18
C ASN A 185 31.37 10.29 -18.87
N LEU A 186 31.48 11.36 -19.66
CA LEU A 186 30.35 12.01 -20.35
C LEU A 186 29.55 11.05 -21.26
N THR A 187 30.21 10.09 -21.90
CA THR A 187 29.57 9.08 -22.77
C THR A 187 28.77 8.05 -21.97
N LEU A 188 29.21 7.71 -20.76
CA LEU A 188 28.50 6.78 -19.88
C LEU A 188 27.38 7.49 -19.11
N LEU A 189 27.53 8.81 -18.89
CA LEU A 189 26.50 9.66 -18.26
C LEU A 189 25.20 9.67 -19.07
N SER A 190 25.26 9.74 -20.41
CA SER A 190 24.05 9.71 -21.24
C SER A 190 23.28 8.40 -21.08
N LEU A 191 23.98 7.27 -21.00
CA LEU A 191 23.39 5.95 -20.74
C LEU A 191 22.77 5.89 -19.34
N LEU A 192 23.46 6.42 -18.32
CA LEU A 192 22.96 6.46 -16.95
C LEU A 192 21.65 7.26 -16.84
N VAL A 193 21.57 8.42 -17.51
CA VAL A 193 20.35 9.25 -17.51
C VAL A 193 19.18 8.50 -18.14
N ILE A 194 19.41 7.80 -19.25
CA ILE A 194 18.37 6.97 -19.89
C ILE A 194 17.91 5.86 -18.94
N ALA A 195 18.84 5.18 -18.28
CA ALA A 195 18.52 4.13 -17.30
C ALA A 195 17.71 4.69 -16.12
N GLN A 196 18.05 5.89 -15.62
CA GLN A 196 17.35 6.52 -14.50
C GLN A 196 15.93 6.97 -14.88
N ILE A 197 15.72 7.46 -16.10
CA ILE A 197 14.38 7.79 -16.63
C ILE A 197 13.53 6.52 -16.72
N LEU A 198 14.09 5.44 -17.29
CA LEU A 198 13.39 4.16 -17.37
C LEU A 198 13.03 3.62 -15.98
N LEU A 199 13.93 3.76 -15.02
CA LEU A 199 13.67 3.32 -13.65
C LEU A 199 12.59 4.16 -12.96
N LEU A 200 12.57 5.47 -13.18
CA LEU A 200 11.52 6.33 -12.64
C LEU A 200 10.15 5.95 -13.21
N ILE A 201 10.08 5.61 -14.51
CA ILE A 201 8.85 5.12 -15.14
C ILE A 201 8.41 3.81 -14.48
N LEU A 202 9.35 2.87 -14.28
CA LEU A 202 9.07 1.60 -13.60
C LEU A 202 8.53 1.82 -12.19
N GLU A 203 9.20 2.65 -11.38
CA GLU A 203 8.81 2.93 -10.01
C GLU A 203 7.45 3.65 -9.94
N SER A 204 7.13 4.52 -10.91
CA SER A 204 5.82 5.14 -11.01
C SER A 204 4.69 4.13 -11.26
N ALA A 205 4.96 3.11 -12.08
CA ALA A 205 4.03 2.02 -12.31
C ALA A 205 3.90 1.12 -11.07
N VAL A 206 5.01 0.78 -10.41
CA VAL A 206 5.02 0.00 -9.17
C VAL A 206 4.24 0.72 -8.07
N ALA A 207 4.40 2.02 -7.90
CA ALA A 207 3.68 2.82 -6.91
C ALA A 207 2.15 2.67 -7.02
N ILE A 208 1.60 2.69 -8.24
CA ILE A 208 0.17 2.51 -8.52
C ILE A 208 -0.25 1.05 -8.28
N ILE A 209 0.54 0.09 -8.79
CA ILE A 209 0.24 -1.35 -8.66
C ILE A 209 0.23 -1.78 -7.20
N GLN A 210 1.17 -1.30 -6.37
CA GLN A 210 1.22 -1.65 -4.95
C GLN A 210 0.01 -1.15 -4.18
N ALA A 211 -0.46 0.08 -4.46
CA ALA A 211 -1.69 0.60 -3.87
C ALA A 211 -2.91 -0.25 -4.28
N TYR A 212 -2.98 -0.64 -5.55
CA TYR A 212 -4.05 -1.49 -6.07
C TYR A 212 -4.05 -2.89 -5.43
N VAL A 213 -2.90 -3.57 -5.41
CA VAL A 213 -2.75 -4.90 -4.81
C VAL A 213 -3.09 -4.88 -3.32
N PHE A 214 -2.70 -3.84 -2.59
CA PHE A 214 -3.07 -3.68 -1.18
C PHE A 214 -4.59 -3.64 -1.00
N ALA A 215 -5.28 -2.81 -1.79
CA ALA A 215 -6.74 -2.67 -1.71
C ALA A 215 -7.46 -3.96 -2.13
N VAL A 216 -7.06 -4.61 -3.23
CA VAL A 216 -7.68 -5.87 -3.70
C VAL A 216 -7.49 -7.02 -2.74
N LEU A 217 -6.28 -7.20 -2.16
CA LEU A 217 -6.09 -8.26 -1.16
C LEU A 217 -6.96 -7.99 0.08
N SER A 218 -7.04 -6.74 0.52
CA SER A 218 -7.90 -6.38 1.66
C SER A 218 -9.39 -6.62 1.38
N THR A 219 -9.86 -6.43 0.14
CA THR A 219 -11.25 -6.72 -0.24
C THR A 219 -11.52 -8.22 -0.29
N LEU A 220 -10.58 -9.01 -0.83
CA LEU A 220 -10.67 -10.47 -0.84
C LEU A 220 -10.71 -11.03 0.59
N TYR A 221 -9.87 -10.52 1.49
CA TYR A 221 -9.87 -10.93 2.88
C TYR A 221 -11.18 -10.59 3.61
N SER A 222 -11.79 -9.45 3.28
CA SER A 222 -13.14 -9.16 3.77
C SER A 222 -14.19 -10.09 3.20
N SER A 223 -14.05 -10.56 1.96
CA SER A 223 -14.99 -11.49 1.33
C SER A 223 -14.87 -12.91 1.85
N GLU A 224 -13.69 -13.34 2.29
CA GLU A 224 -13.46 -14.68 2.89
C GLU A 224 -14.10 -14.81 4.28
N VAL A 225 -14.17 -13.71 5.03
CA VAL A 225 -14.70 -13.71 6.40
C VAL A 225 -16.23 -13.57 6.44
N ASN A 226 -16.84 -12.98 5.41
CA ASN A 226 -18.29 -12.75 5.30
C ASN A 226 -19.03 -13.98 4.75
#